data_AF-A0A7W1TIG7-F1
#
_entry.id   AF-A0A7W1TIG7-F1
#
_cell.length_a   1.000
_cell.length_b   1.000
_cell.length_c   1.000
_cell.angle_alpha   90.00
_cell.angle_beta   90.00
_cell.angle_gamma   90.00
#
_symmetry.space_group_name_H-M   'P 1'
#
loop_
_entity.id
_entity.type
_entity.pdbx_description
1 polymer ?
#
loop_
_entity_poly.entity_id
_entity_poly.type
_entity_poly.pdbx_seq_one_letter_code
_entity_poly.pdbx_strand_id
1 'polypeptide(L)'
;MLNHCSVDQKTMEKQCDNNDLTMRTILGYTNSSRKVLTMQTILLFLNLLVSLASAVAAVIALIQPASFSGSSHVVPGEVFYVRMYAARSIPFGLAAGILPFWPGGPAVAWVLFTAAVIQIMDVIIAVGKKERGMIIGASVGALVHLLCGIAIM
;
A
#
# COMPACT_ATOMS: atom_id res chain seq x y z
N MET A 1 -29.37 65.05 -15.19
CA MET A 1 -28.34 64.60 -14.23
C MET A 1 -28.64 63.17 -13.78
N LEU A 2 -28.45 62.14 -14.61
CA LEU A 2 -28.65 60.74 -14.17
C LEU A 2 -27.86 59.76 -15.07
N ASN A 3 -26.53 59.86 -15.16
CA ASN A 3 -25.73 58.92 -15.99
C ASN A 3 -24.46 58.42 -15.28
N HIS A 4 -24.53 58.16 -13.96
CA HIS A 4 -23.39 57.59 -13.23
C HIS A 4 -23.67 56.25 -12.54
N CYS A 5 -24.83 55.63 -12.77
CA CYS A 5 -25.20 54.33 -12.19
C CYS A 5 -25.18 53.17 -13.21
N SER A 6 -24.43 53.30 -14.32
CA SER A 6 -24.11 52.19 -15.22
C SER A 6 -22.64 51.82 -15.07
N VAL A 7 -22.20 51.55 -13.83
CA VAL A 7 -21.08 50.60 -13.69
C VAL A 7 -21.55 49.36 -14.45
N ASP A 8 -20.92 49.19 -15.59
CA ASP A 8 -21.37 48.44 -16.74
C ASP A 8 -21.95 47.08 -16.33
N GLN A 9 -23.28 46.91 -16.43
CA GLN A 9 -24.00 45.68 -16.08
C GLN A 9 -23.37 44.46 -16.78
N LYS A 10 -22.81 44.68 -17.97
CA LYS A 10 -22.08 43.69 -18.76
C LYS A 10 -20.73 43.31 -18.15
N THR A 11 -20.09 44.25 -17.47
CA THR A 11 -18.86 44.01 -16.68
C THR A 11 -19.18 43.23 -15.41
N MET A 12 -20.30 43.50 -14.74
CA MET A 12 -20.76 42.73 -13.58
C MET A 12 -21.13 41.28 -13.95
N GLU A 13 -21.79 41.07 -15.09
CA GLU A 13 -22.17 39.73 -15.59
C GLU A 13 -20.93 38.88 -15.92
N LYS A 14 -19.94 39.45 -16.63
CA LYS A 14 -18.65 38.79 -16.87
C LYS A 14 -17.88 38.46 -15.60
N GLN A 15 -17.97 39.33 -14.59
CA GLN A 15 -17.32 39.08 -13.31
C GLN A 15 -17.99 37.93 -12.56
N CYS A 16 -19.31 37.82 -12.64
CA CYS A 16 -20.07 36.70 -12.07
C CYS A 16 -19.71 35.37 -12.75
N ASP A 17 -19.65 35.36 -14.09
CA ASP A 17 -19.26 34.17 -14.87
C ASP A 17 -17.82 33.71 -14.58
N ASN A 18 -16.87 34.65 -14.48
CA ASN A 18 -15.49 34.35 -14.11
C ASN A 18 -15.38 33.76 -12.69
N ASN A 19 -16.17 34.28 -11.74
CA ASN A 19 -16.22 33.76 -10.38
C ASN A 19 -16.83 32.35 -10.33
N ASP A 20 -17.90 32.08 -11.09
CA ASP A 20 -18.50 30.74 -11.19
C ASP A 20 -17.51 29.73 -11.79
N LEU A 21 -16.82 30.10 -12.87
CA LEU A 21 -15.81 29.24 -13.50
C LEU A 21 -14.62 28.97 -12.56
N THR A 22 -14.16 30.00 -11.83
CA THR A 22 -13.12 29.87 -10.81
C THR A 22 -13.58 28.95 -9.68
N MET A 23 -14.82 29.10 -9.22
CA MET A 23 -15.38 28.29 -8.13
C MET A 23 -15.55 26.83 -8.54
N ARG A 24 -16.04 26.56 -9.76
CA ARG A 24 -16.10 25.19 -10.33
C ARG A 24 -14.71 24.56 -10.45
N THR A 25 -13.70 25.34 -10.84
CA THR A 25 -12.32 24.86 -10.96
C THR A 25 -11.74 24.49 -9.58
N ILE A 26 -11.93 25.34 -8.57
CA ILE A 26 -11.50 25.08 -7.19
C ILE A 26 -12.24 23.88 -6.60
N LEU A 27 -13.55 23.79 -6.79
CA LEU A 27 -14.36 22.65 -6.33
C LEU A 27 -13.93 21.35 -7.01
N GLY A 28 -13.63 21.39 -8.31
CA GLY A 28 -13.07 20.25 -9.05
C GLY A 28 -11.71 19.81 -8.51
N TYR A 29 -10.79 20.76 -8.30
CA TYR A 29 -9.46 20.50 -7.74
C TYR A 29 -9.52 19.93 -6.33
N THR A 30 -10.34 20.53 -5.45
CA THR A 30 -10.50 20.06 -4.07
C THR A 30 -11.19 18.69 -4.00
N ASN A 31 -12.15 18.39 -4.87
CA ASN A 31 -12.77 17.06 -4.95
C ASN A 31 -11.76 16.01 -5.42
N SER A 32 -10.98 16.31 -6.46
CA SER A 32 -9.93 15.43 -6.96
C SER A 32 -8.84 15.18 -5.91
N SER A 33 -8.34 16.23 -5.28
CA SER A 33 -7.34 16.12 -4.20
C SER A 33 -7.86 15.30 -3.03
N ARG A 34 -9.11 15.51 -2.62
CA ARG A 34 -9.75 14.72 -1.55
C ARG A 34 -9.86 13.25 -1.94
N LYS A 35 -10.23 12.94 -3.19
CA LYS A 35 -10.26 11.55 -3.70
C LYS A 35 -8.88 10.90 -3.65
N VAL A 36 -7.84 11.59 -4.10
CA VAL A 36 -6.46 11.09 -4.06
C VAL A 36 -6.03 10.82 -2.62
N LEU A 37 -6.25 11.75 -1.69
CA LEU A 37 -5.92 11.56 -0.27
C LEU A 37 -6.69 10.37 0.34
N THR A 38 -7.97 10.22 0.04
CA THR A 38 -8.76 9.08 0.54
C THR A 38 -8.27 7.74 0.00
N MET A 39 -7.93 7.67 -1.29
CA MET A 39 -7.40 6.45 -1.91
C MET A 39 -6.02 6.09 -1.36
N GLN A 40 -5.15 7.07 -1.21
CA GLN A 40 -3.84 6.87 -0.59
C GLN A 40 -3.97 6.36 0.84
N THR A 41 -4.87 6.94 1.63
CA THR A 41 -5.15 6.48 3.01
C THR A 41 -5.59 5.02 3.03
N ILE A 42 -6.52 4.63 2.14
CA ILE A 42 -6.98 3.24 2.05
C ILE A 42 -5.81 2.29 1.73
N LEU A 43 -4.95 2.65 0.77
CA LEU A 43 -3.78 1.83 0.40
C LEU A 43 -2.80 1.66 1.56
N LEU A 44 -2.56 2.71 2.36
CA LEU A 44 -1.71 2.64 3.55
C LEU A 44 -2.25 1.64 4.58
N PHE A 45 -3.56 1.68 4.86
CA PHE A 45 -4.19 0.74 5.78
C PHE A 45 -4.19 -0.70 5.25
N LEU A 46 -4.47 -0.90 3.97
CA LEU A 46 -4.39 -2.23 3.34
C LEU A 46 -2.96 -2.79 3.41
N ASN A 47 -1.96 -1.95 3.12
CA ASN A 47 -0.55 -2.33 3.23
C ASN A 47 -0.19 -2.74 4.65
N LEU A 48 -0.63 -1.98 5.66
CA LEU A 48 -0.41 -2.33 7.06
C LEU A 48 -1.02 -3.69 7.42
N LEU A 49 -2.28 -3.93 7.03
CA LEU A 49 -2.98 -5.18 7.32
C LEU A 49 -2.27 -6.39 6.68
N VAL A 50 -1.90 -6.26 5.41
CA VAL A 50 -1.13 -7.30 4.70
C VAL A 50 0.20 -7.55 5.39
N SER A 51 0.93 -6.48 5.74
CA SER A 51 2.25 -6.62 6.36
C SER A 51 2.18 -7.29 7.74
N LEU A 52 1.15 -6.97 8.53
CA LEU A 52 0.88 -7.63 9.80
C LEU A 52 0.50 -9.10 9.60
N ALA A 53 -0.35 -9.41 8.62
CA ALA A 53 -0.71 -10.79 8.30
C ALA A 53 0.53 -11.62 7.91
N SER A 54 1.43 -11.05 7.09
CA SER A 54 2.71 -11.68 6.72
C SER A 54 3.63 -11.87 7.93
N ALA A 55 3.72 -10.89 8.83
CA ALA A 55 4.49 -11.02 10.07
C ALA A 55 3.93 -12.11 10.99
N VAL A 56 2.61 -12.20 11.13
CA VAL A 56 1.94 -13.28 11.89
C VAL A 56 2.21 -14.64 11.25
N ALA A 57 2.12 -14.75 9.93
CA ALA A 57 2.46 -15.99 9.22
C ALA A 57 3.92 -16.41 9.46
N ALA A 58 4.86 -15.46 9.46
CA ALA A 58 6.25 -15.73 9.81
C ALA A 58 6.42 -16.18 11.27
N VAL A 59 5.69 -15.59 12.22
CA VAL A 59 5.67 -16.03 13.63
C VAL A 59 5.12 -17.46 13.75
N ILE A 60 4.04 -17.79 13.04
CA ILE A 60 3.49 -19.15 13.03
C ILE A 60 4.52 -20.14 12.47
N ALA A 61 5.23 -19.78 11.39
CA ALA A 61 6.31 -20.59 10.82
C ALA A 61 7.49 -20.78 11.79
N LEU A 62 7.79 -19.81 12.66
CA LEU A 62 8.79 -19.96 13.73
C LEU A 62 8.39 -20.99 14.79
N ILE A 63 7.15 -20.86 15.27
CA ILE A 63 6.63 -21.64 16.40
C ILE A 63 6.33 -23.08 15.96
N GLN A 64 5.73 -23.24 14.78
CA GLN A 64 5.24 -24.52 14.29
C GLN A 64 5.76 -24.85 12.87
N PRO A 65 7.07 -25.05 12.70
CA PRO A 65 7.71 -25.31 11.40
C PRO A 65 7.23 -26.63 10.76
N ALA A 66 6.78 -27.60 11.57
CA ALA A 66 6.24 -28.88 11.11
C ALA A 66 4.90 -28.75 10.36
N SER A 67 4.18 -27.64 10.49
CA SER A 67 2.95 -27.38 9.73
C SER A 67 3.21 -27.14 8.23
N PHE A 68 4.46 -26.88 7.83
CA PHE A 68 4.86 -26.59 6.44
C PHE A 68 5.70 -27.70 5.78
N SER A 69 6.07 -28.76 6.51
CA SER A 69 6.90 -29.85 5.97
C SER A 69 6.08 -30.96 5.30
N GLY A 70 4.83 -31.18 5.74
CA GLY A 70 3.99 -32.28 5.26
C GLY A 70 4.59 -33.69 5.50
N SER A 71 5.71 -33.78 6.22
CA SER A 71 6.47 -35.02 6.43
C SER A 71 6.55 -35.35 7.93
N SER A 72 6.45 -36.65 8.24
CA SER A 72 6.54 -37.17 9.61
C SER A 72 7.94 -37.02 10.22
N HIS A 73 8.96 -36.78 9.37
CA HIS A 73 10.36 -36.59 9.75
C HIS A 73 10.88 -35.30 9.11
N VAL A 74 10.91 -34.22 9.90
CA VAL A 74 11.56 -32.97 9.51
C VAL A 74 13.00 -33.02 9.99
N VAL A 75 13.96 -32.81 9.10
CA VAL A 75 15.38 -32.85 9.48
C VAL A 75 15.68 -31.60 10.33
N PRO A 76 16.44 -31.69 11.44
CA PRO A 76 16.74 -30.55 12.29
C PRO A 76 17.31 -29.32 11.55
N GLY A 77 18.05 -29.53 10.47
CA GLY A 77 18.58 -28.47 9.61
C GLY A 77 17.50 -27.67 8.84
N GLU A 78 16.41 -28.31 8.43
CA GLU A 78 15.30 -27.65 7.74
C GLU A 78 14.54 -26.72 8.69
N VAL A 79 14.32 -27.17 9.93
CA VAL A 79 13.69 -26.36 10.99
C VAL A 79 14.54 -25.14 11.33
N PHE A 80 15.86 -25.31 11.46
CA PHE A 80 16.77 -24.21 11.70
C PHE A 80 16.74 -23.17 10.57
N TYR A 81 16.74 -23.63 9.32
CA TYR A 81 16.70 -22.77 8.14
C TYR A 81 15.38 -21.97 8.05
N VAL A 82 14.23 -22.62 8.24
CA VAL A 82 12.92 -21.95 8.26
C VAL A 82 12.85 -20.90 9.36
N ARG A 83 13.37 -21.22 10.55
CA ARG A 83 13.36 -20.28 11.67
C ARG A 83 14.24 -19.06 11.43
N MET A 84 15.43 -19.26 10.86
CA MET A 84 16.32 -18.16 10.49
C MET A 84 15.64 -17.19 9.51
N TYR A 85 15.01 -17.73 8.47
CA TYR A 85 14.35 -16.91 7.45
C TYR A 85 13.14 -16.16 8.02
N ALA A 86 12.33 -16.83 8.84
CA ALA A 86 11.16 -16.23 9.48
C ALA A 86 11.54 -15.12 10.49
N ALA A 87 12.63 -15.29 11.24
CA ALA A 87 13.14 -14.27 12.16
C ALA A 87 13.54 -12.98 11.43
N ARG A 88 14.04 -13.07 10.20
CA ARG A 88 14.35 -11.92 9.35
C ARG A 88 13.10 -11.29 8.73
N SER A 89 12.11 -12.10 8.34
CA SER A 89 10.88 -11.59 7.72
C SER A 89 10.01 -10.78 8.68
N ILE A 90 10.06 -11.03 10.00
CA ILE A 90 9.23 -10.29 10.97
C ILE A 90 9.62 -8.80 11.05
N PRO A 91 10.88 -8.41 11.33
CA PRO A 91 11.28 -7.01 11.32
C PRO A 91 11.00 -6.32 9.98
N PHE A 92 11.23 -7.04 8.88
CA PHE A 92 11.01 -6.50 7.55
C PHE A 92 9.51 -6.23 7.28
N GLY A 93 8.62 -7.17 7.62
CA GLY A 93 7.18 -6.99 7.51
C GLY A 93 6.67 -5.84 8.39
N LEU A 94 7.16 -5.71 9.61
CA LEU A 94 6.80 -4.56 10.46
C LEU A 94 7.28 -3.24 9.86
N ALA A 95 8.51 -3.19 9.35
CA ALA A 95 9.06 -2.02 8.68
C ALA A 95 8.22 -1.63 7.45
N ALA A 96 7.94 -2.57 6.55
CA ALA A 96 7.12 -2.33 5.35
C ALA A 96 5.69 -1.87 5.68
N GLY A 97 5.15 -2.27 6.85
CA GLY A 97 3.85 -1.83 7.32
C GLY A 97 3.83 -0.41 7.92
N ILE A 98 4.85 -0.06 8.71
CA ILE A 98 4.86 1.16 9.54
C ILE A 98 5.47 2.37 8.82
N LEU A 99 6.56 2.18 8.06
CA LEU A 99 7.26 3.27 7.37
C LEU A 99 6.36 4.16 6.49
N PRO A 100 5.35 3.62 5.77
CA PRO A 100 4.43 4.42 4.96
C PRO A 100 3.62 5.49 5.69
N PHE A 101 3.55 5.45 7.02
CA PHE A 101 2.80 6.44 7.82
C PHE A 101 3.65 7.66 8.24
N TRP A 102 4.97 7.63 8.06
CA TRP A 102 5.83 8.81 8.21
C TRP A 102 5.82 9.65 6.91
N PRO A 103 6.21 10.94 6.94
CA PRO A 103 6.32 11.76 5.73
C PRO A 103 7.13 11.02 4.67
N GLY A 104 6.39 10.49 3.69
CA GLY A 104 6.91 9.51 2.74
C GLY A 104 7.93 10.16 1.81
N GLY A 105 8.91 9.35 1.41
CA GLY A 105 9.89 9.72 0.40
C GLY A 105 10.30 8.51 -0.41
N PRO A 106 11.15 8.70 -1.44
CA PRO A 106 11.54 7.64 -2.36
C PRO A 106 12.10 6.39 -1.66
N ALA A 107 12.75 6.56 -0.51
CA ALA A 107 13.27 5.47 0.30
C ALA A 107 12.16 4.51 0.81
N VAL A 108 11.00 5.03 1.21
CA VAL A 108 9.87 4.21 1.66
C VAL A 108 9.27 3.42 0.50
N ALA A 109 9.16 4.03 -0.67
CA ALA A 109 8.70 3.35 -1.88
C ALA A 109 9.62 2.17 -2.26
N TRP A 110 10.95 2.34 -2.15
CA TRP A 110 11.90 1.24 -2.40
C TRP A 110 11.80 0.09 -1.39
N VAL A 111 11.48 0.38 -0.12
CA VAL A 111 11.20 -0.66 0.88
C VAL A 111 9.95 -1.46 0.48
N LEU A 112 8.90 -0.78 0.03
CA LEU A 112 7.67 -1.43 -0.43
C LEU A 112 7.88 -2.23 -1.71
N PHE A 113 8.66 -1.75 -2.67
CA PHE A 113 9.04 -2.53 -3.85
C PHE A 113 9.86 -3.76 -3.49
N THR A 114 10.77 -3.64 -2.54
CA THR A 114 11.52 -4.79 -2.00
C THR A 114 10.56 -5.81 -1.36
N ALA A 115 9.55 -5.34 -0.63
CA ALA A 115 8.52 -6.21 -0.05
C ALA A 115 7.68 -6.91 -1.12
N ALA A 116 7.31 -6.20 -2.19
CA ALA A 116 6.62 -6.79 -3.33
C ALA A 116 7.45 -7.90 -4.00
N VAL A 117 8.75 -7.68 -4.19
CA VAL A 117 9.66 -8.69 -4.77
C VAL A 117 9.76 -9.92 -3.87
N ILE A 118 9.87 -9.75 -2.55
CA ILE A 118 9.92 -10.87 -1.59
C ILE A 118 8.64 -11.71 -1.69
N GLN A 119 7.47 -11.07 -1.73
CA GLN A 119 6.19 -11.79 -1.87
C GLN A 119 6.07 -12.51 -3.22
N ILE A 120 6.62 -11.97 -4.31
CA ILE A 120 6.69 -12.68 -5.59
C ILE A 120 7.53 -13.96 -5.48
N MET A 121 8.66 -13.91 -4.76
CA MET A 121 9.47 -15.11 -4.50
C MET A 121 8.69 -16.15 -3.69
N ASP A 122 7.92 -15.71 -2.71
CA ASP A 122 7.05 -16.59 -1.92
C ASP A 122 5.98 -17.27 -2.78
N VAL A 123 5.41 -16.57 -3.78
CA VAL A 123 4.51 -17.18 -4.78
C VAL A 123 5.22 -18.26 -5.58
N ILE A 124 6.45 -18.01 -6.05
CA ILE A 124 7.22 -19.00 -6.83
C ILE A 124 7.45 -20.27 -6.01
N ILE A 125 7.86 -20.12 -4.75
CA ILE A 125 8.06 -21.24 -3.82
C ILE A 125 6.72 -21.98 -3.58
N ALA A 126 5.65 -21.24 -3.33
CA ALA A 126 4.33 -21.80 -3.05
C ALA A 126 3.74 -22.58 -4.23
N VAL A 127 3.96 -22.11 -5.46
CA VAL A 127 3.61 -22.83 -6.69
C VAL A 127 4.37 -24.15 -6.78
N GLY A 128 5.68 -24.13 -6.50
CA GLY A 128 6.50 -25.35 -6.46
C GLY A 128 6.00 -26.36 -5.42
N LYS A 129 5.51 -25.88 -4.26
CA LYS A 129 4.95 -26.71 -3.18
C LYS A 129 3.45 -27.00 -3.32
N LYS A 130 2.77 -26.45 -4.33
CA LYS A 130 1.31 -26.53 -4.55
C LYS A 130 0.45 -26.01 -3.38
N GLU A 131 0.98 -25.07 -2.61
CA GLU A 131 0.35 -24.49 -1.42
C GLU A 131 -0.57 -23.33 -1.79
N ARG A 132 -1.83 -23.63 -2.09
CA ARG A 132 -2.81 -22.63 -2.58
C ARG A 132 -2.98 -21.43 -1.66
N GLY A 133 -2.94 -21.63 -0.34
CA GLY A 133 -3.08 -20.55 0.64
C GLY A 133 -1.94 -19.53 0.55
N MET A 134 -0.70 -20.01 0.44
CA MET A 134 0.49 -19.17 0.32
C MET A 134 0.54 -18.46 -1.04
N ILE A 135 0.12 -19.12 -2.12
CA ILE A 135 0.01 -18.50 -3.45
C ILE A 135 -0.92 -17.28 -3.40
N ILE A 136 -2.12 -17.44 -2.84
CA ILE A 136 -3.11 -16.36 -2.78
C ILE A 136 -2.62 -15.23 -1.86
N GLY A 137 -2.17 -15.57 -0.65
CA GLY A 137 -1.73 -14.58 0.33
C GLY A 137 -0.53 -13.76 -0.15
N ALA A 138 0.49 -14.41 -0.69
CA ALA A 138 1.68 -13.74 -1.21
C ALA A 138 1.36 -12.93 -2.48
N SER A 139 0.48 -13.41 -3.37
CA SER A 139 0.06 -12.64 -4.56
C SER A 139 -0.66 -11.34 -4.18
N VAL A 140 -1.60 -11.42 -3.22
CA VAL A 140 -2.30 -10.23 -2.70
C VAL A 140 -1.30 -9.28 -2.06
N GLY A 141 -0.37 -9.80 -1.27
CA GLY A 141 0.62 -8.96 -0.61
C GLY A 141 1.56 -8.25 -1.58
N ALA A 142 2.00 -8.94 -2.64
CA ALA A 142 2.81 -8.34 -3.70
C ALA A 142 2.09 -7.16 -4.37
N LEU A 143 0.82 -7.33 -4.73
CA LEU A 143 0.02 -6.26 -5.34
C LEU A 143 -0.12 -5.06 -4.40
N VAL A 144 -0.47 -5.30 -3.14
CA VAL A 144 -0.72 -4.22 -2.18
C VAL A 144 0.55 -3.43 -1.89
N HIS A 145 1.69 -4.09 -1.68
CA HIS A 145 2.98 -3.39 -1.48
C HIS A 145 3.36 -2.57 -2.72
N LEU A 146 3.18 -3.12 -3.92
CA LEU A 146 3.48 -2.42 -5.18
C LEU A 146 2.60 -1.17 -5.36
N LEU A 147 1.29 -1.31 -5.20
CA LEU A 147 0.35 -0.19 -5.34
C LEU A 147 0.58 0.89 -4.28
N CYS A 148 0.89 0.50 -3.04
CA CYS A 148 1.23 1.43 -1.97
C CYS A 148 2.54 2.18 -2.28
N GLY A 149 3.56 1.47 -2.80
CA GLY A 149 4.82 2.09 -3.22
C GLY A 149 4.65 3.12 -4.34
N ILE A 150 3.83 2.79 -5.34
CA ILE A 150 3.49 3.71 -6.44
C ILE A 150 2.72 4.95 -5.93
N ALA A 151 1.83 4.77 -4.95
CA ALA A 151 1.02 5.86 -4.41
C ALA A 151 1.80 6.84 -3.50
N ILE A 152 2.97 6.44 -3.00
CA ILE A 152 3.83 7.27 -2.14
C ILE A 152 4.93 7.98 -2.94
N MET A 153 5.28 7.45 -4.11
CA MET A 153 6.29 8.01 -5.01
C MET A 153 5.79 9.25 -5.75
#